data_AF-A0A9Q0LPK1-F1
#
_entry.id   AF-A0A9Q0LPK1-F1
#
_cell.length_a   1.000
_cell.length_b   1.000
_cell.length_c   1.000
_cell.angle_alpha   90.00
_cell.angle_beta   90.00
_cell.angle_gamma   90.00
#
_symmetry.space_group_name_H-M   'P 1'
#
loop_
_entity.id
_entity.type
_entity.pdbx_description
1 polymer ?
#
loop_
_entity_poly.entity_id
_entity_poly.type
_entity_poly.pdbx_seq_one_letter_code
_entity_poly.pdbx_strand_id
1 'polypeptide(L)'
;MQNIRITELPNEISNEIDKLTPLEMVKILFSIDSEIFSGWKNYNSLNHPKIHQKIASIISTVISILKSPEDSVIVLSGCGTSGRLAYFVSKNTNEILKHFNQKSEIKYTISGGDAALLTAKEGVEDSPSAGVEDLQKIINGKNNVLYIGITCGLSAPYIGGQIEYIMQQNQQCVLLGFNPIDMARKYTVDGWGKSFYDVVTKFKDCENFIVLNPVVGPEAITGSTRMKSGSATLILLYSIFAVSIASFLQISLDHKSSQSQFLDRDFLQKIPLVFSNFEFVYRQTYSQFNTIHDIIQAVGNGFQNGGNLYYVSEENFGILGFIDASECRPTFGATLDSVRGFVENGWLAMNNNEGDLSKIYPENPYLKISVDDFKENNSKFISEYDVVCVLLDRTKKNSELPKWIKFFREQKQSMKCKLCLIEITKEKQEENSQDSFSDLDFDFFDIKQTIDLKYSNIFSDETIPDFISYKHFSMKLILNSITTCAHVLKGTVFKNRMIDLQVSNNKLYFRSIQIIQEIAQCNPQEAEKALLRAIYNFDEESLFQKYKQIPISETINISANFRNILPLSILLAKYSNLSIKEAKSKLKQQPILRKIFTNF
;
A
#
# COMPACT_ATOMS: atom_id res chain seq x y z
N MET A 1 -11.99 28.09 0.65
CA MET A 1 -11.80 26.63 0.75
C MET A 1 -10.37 26.40 1.23
N GLN A 2 -10.16 25.68 2.33
CA GLN A 2 -8.82 25.26 2.74
C GLN A 2 -8.16 24.50 1.57
N ASN A 3 -6.85 24.64 1.39
CA ASN A 3 -6.10 23.94 0.35
C ASN A 3 -6.09 22.43 0.66
N ILE A 4 -7.11 21.70 0.19
CA ILE A 4 -7.27 20.25 0.42
C ILE A 4 -6.09 19.55 -0.27
N ARG A 5 -5.46 18.61 0.45
CA ARG A 5 -4.39 17.77 -0.07
C ARG A 5 -4.86 17.03 -1.32
N ILE A 6 -4.01 16.97 -2.36
CA ILE A 6 -4.28 16.26 -3.61
C ILE A 6 -4.62 14.79 -3.35
N THR A 7 -3.92 14.15 -2.41
CA THR A 7 -4.21 12.76 -2.00
C THR A 7 -5.57 12.56 -1.35
N GLU A 8 -6.26 13.64 -0.94
CA GLU A 8 -7.60 13.63 -0.36
C GLU A 8 -8.67 14.19 -1.31
N LEU A 9 -8.29 14.58 -2.54
CA LEU A 9 -9.26 15.07 -3.52
C LEU A 9 -10.06 13.90 -4.15
N PRO A 10 -11.30 14.13 -4.60
CA PRO A 10 -11.94 13.28 -5.59
C PRO A 10 -11.11 13.19 -6.86
N ASN A 11 -11.01 11.98 -7.43
CA ASN A 11 -10.61 11.84 -8.83
C ASN A 11 -11.87 11.99 -9.71
N GLU A 12 -11.81 12.87 -10.70
CA GLU A 12 -12.96 13.16 -11.58
C GLU A 12 -13.29 11.97 -12.48
N ILE A 13 -12.28 11.18 -12.87
CA ILE A 13 -12.42 10.02 -13.77
C ILE A 13 -13.22 8.90 -13.08
N SER A 14 -12.99 8.66 -11.79
CA SER A 14 -13.66 7.58 -11.04
C SER A 14 -14.91 8.01 -10.29
N ASN A 15 -15.45 9.21 -10.52
CA ASN A 15 -16.55 9.74 -9.71
C ASN A 15 -17.80 8.84 -9.67
N GLU A 16 -18.02 8.01 -10.70
CA GLU A 16 -19.13 7.05 -10.76
C GLU A 16 -18.66 5.59 -10.74
N ILE A 17 -17.48 5.30 -10.18
CA ILE A 17 -16.92 3.93 -10.14
C ILE A 17 -17.85 2.93 -9.45
N ASP A 18 -18.70 3.38 -8.54
CA ASP A 18 -19.71 2.56 -7.87
C ASP A 18 -20.84 2.07 -8.79
N LYS A 19 -21.01 2.64 -9.98
CA LYS A 19 -22.03 2.22 -10.95
C LYS A 19 -21.51 1.27 -12.03
N LEU A 20 -20.20 1.03 -12.06
CA LEU A 20 -19.53 0.34 -13.16
C LEU A 20 -19.54 -1.18 -13.00
N THR A 21 -19.40 -1.87 -14.12
CA THR A 21 -19.06 -3.30 -14.17
C THR A 21 -17.58 -3.52 -13.82
N PRO A 22 -17.17 -4.74 -13.41
CA PRO A 22 -15.76 -5.04 -13.12
C PRO A 22 -14.78 -4.68 -14.24
N LEU A 23 -15.16 -4.94 -15.49
CA LEU A 23 -14.34 -4.60 -16.65
C LEU A 23 -14.19 -3.09 -16.84
N GLU A 24 -15.26 -2.33 -16.65
CA GLU A 24 -15.21 -0.86 -16.72
C GLU A 24 -14.39 -0.27 -15.56
N MET A 25 -14.51 -0.81 -14.35
CA MET A 25 -13.68 -0.38 -13.22
C MET A 25 -12.19 -0.56 -13.52
N VAL A 26 -11.80 -1.73 -14.08
CA VAL A 26 -10.42 -1.99 -14.51
C VAL A 26 -9.94 -0.96 -15.54
N LYS A 27 -10.77 -0.61 -16.53
CA LYS A 27 -10.41 0.42 -17.54
C LYS A 27 -10.23 1.80 -16.92
N ILE A 28 -11.01 2.14 -15.90
CA ILE A 28 -10.82 3.37 -15.13
C ILE A 28 -9.52 3.33 -14.33
N LEU A 29 -9.24 2.22 -13.64
CA LEU A 29 -7.98 2.07 -12.90
C LEU A 29 -6.77 2.18 -13.82
N PHE A 30 -6.82 1.58 -15.01
CA PHE A 30 -5.81 1.78 -16.06
C PHE A 30 -5.60 3.27 -16.32
N SER A 31 -6.67 4.01 -16.62
CA SER A 31 -6.56 5.44 -16.93
C SER A 31 -5.99 6.26 -15.77
N ILE A 32 -6.41 5.98 -14.55
CA ILE A 32 -6.02 6.72 -13.33
C ILE A 32 -4.57 6.40 -12.93
N ASP A 33 -4.16 5.14 -12.99
CA ASP A 33 -2.77 4.74 -12.68
C ASP A 33 -1.76 5.29 -13.69
N SER A 34 -2.20 5.65 -14.90
CA SER A 34 -1.34 6.34 -15.89
C SER A 34 -0.78 7.67 -15.35
N GLU A 35 -1.52 8.34 -14.45
CA GLU A 35 -1.15 9.63 -13.86
C GLU A 35 0.11 9.54 -12.98
N ILE A 36 0.53 8.32 -12.59
CA ILE A 36 1.84 8.09 -11.97
C ILE A 36 2.97 8.58 -12.91
N PHE A 37 2.84 8.31 -14.21
CA PHE A 37 3.87 8.60 -15.21
C PHE A 37 3.62 9.90 -15.96
N SER A 38 2.37 10.15 -16.36
CA SER A 38 1.97 11.35 -17.10
C SER A 38 1.91 12.60 -16.21
N GLY A 39 1.78 12.42 -14.89
CA GLY A 39 1.60 13.52 -13.93
C GLY A 39 0.16 13.96 -13.79
N TRP A 40 -0.05 14.99 -12.96
CA TRP A 40 -1.36 15.58 -12.73
C TRP A 40 -1.32 17.10 -12.78
N LYS A 41 -2.07 17.69 -13.71
CA LYS A 41 -2.10 19.14 -13.98
C LYS A 41 -0.67 19.68 -14.19
N ASN A 42 -0.37 20.85 -13.64
CA ASN A 42 0.92 21.53 -13.80
C ASN A 42 1.93 21.20 -12.69
N TYR A 43 1.67 20.18 -11.88
CA TYR A 43 2.59 19.77 -10.82
C TYR A 43 3.72 18.90 -11.37
N ASN A 44 4.86 18.89 -10.67
CA ASN A 44 6.00 18.06 -11.06
C ASN A 44 5.64 16.58 -10.95
N SER A 45 5.63 15.86 -12.07
CA SER A 45 5.43 14.41 -12.13
C SER A 45 6.71 13.64 -11.79
N LEU A 46 6.65 12.30 -11.77
CA LEU A 46 7.85 11.46 -11.64
C LEU A 46 8.90 11.79 -12.70
N ASN A 47 8.47 12.01 -13.94
CA ASN A 47 9.33 12.28 -15.10
C ASN A 47 9.87 13.72 -15.16
N HIS A 48 9.53 14.58 -14.20
CA HIS A 48 9.97 15.97 -14.21
C HIS A 48 11.49 16.09 -13.89
N PRO A 49 12.28 16.90 -14.61
CA PRO A 49 13.73 17.00 -14.40
C PRO A 49 14.16 17.34 -12.96
N LYS A 50 13.44 18.23 -12.28
CA LYS A 50 13.67 18.54 -10.85
C LYS A 50 13.52 17.32 -9.92
N ILE A 51 12.64 16.37 -10.26
CA ILE A 51 12.47 15.13 -9.49
C ILE A 51 13.66 14.21 -9.77
N HIS A 52 14.10 14.08 -11.03
CA HIS A 52 15.30 13.30 -11.37
C HIS A 52 16.56 13.83 -10.68
N GLN A 53 16.73 15.15 -10.59
CA GLN A 53 17.85 15.77 -9.86
C GLN A 53 17.85 15.40 -8.37
N LYS A 54 16.68 15.44 -7.72
CA LYS A 54 16.53 15.00 -6.32
C LYS A 54 16.88 13.52 -6.16
N ILE A 55 16.37 12.67 -7.06
CA ILE A 55 16.67 11.23 -7.06
C ILE A 55 18.17 10.98 -7.26
N ALA A 56 18.83 11.69 -8.18
CA ALA A 56 20.27 11.59 -8.40
C ALA A 56 21.07 11.96 -7.15
N SER A 57 20.68 13.02 -6.43
CA SER A 57 21.29 13.40 -5.15
C SER A 57 21.12 12.32 -4.08
N ILE A 58 19.94 11.70 -4.02
CA ILE A 58 19.67 10.60 -3.09
C ILE A 58 20.54 9.39 -3.45
N ILE A 59 20.64 9.02 -4.73
CA ILE A 59 21.50 7.93 -5.21
C ILE A 59 22.97 8.16 -4.81
N SER A 60 23.50 9.37 -5.00
CA SER A 60 24.85 9.71 -4.55
C SER A 60 25.04 9.49 -3.04
N THR A 61 24.04 9.86 -2.23
CA THR A 61 24.06 9.68 -0.78
C THR A 61 24.01 8.21 -0.39
N VAL A 62 23.15 7.41 -1.03
CA VAL A 62 23.06 5.96 -0.84
C VAL A 62 24.39 5.30 -1.16
N ILE A 63 25.00 5.59 -2.30
CA ILE A 63 26.31 5.04 -2.70
C ILE A 63 27.39 5.40 -1.67
N SER A 64 27.38 6.63 -1.14
CA SER A 64 28.33 7.05 -0.10
C SER A 64 28.19 6.21 1.17
N ILE A 65 26.96 5.93 1.60
CA ILE A 65 26.69 5.13 2.79
C ILE A 65 27.06 3.66 2.58
N LEU A 66 26.77 3.10 1.40
CA LEU A 66 27.10 1.72 1.08
C LEU A 66 28.61 1.44 1.13
N LYS A 67 29.46 2.46 0.94
CA LYS A 67 30.93 2.36 1.04
C LYS A 67 31.46 2.28 2.47
N SER A 68 30.64 2.60 3.48
CA SER A 68 31.08 2.66 4.90
C SER A 68 30.08 1.94 5.82
N PRO A 69 29.87 0.62 5.65
CA PRO A 69 28.82 -0.15 6.31
C PRO A 69 28.89 -0.20 7.84
N GLU A 70 30.10 -0.10 8.41
CA GLU A 70 30.29 -0.28 9.85
C GLU A 70 29.74 0.91 10.66
N ASP A 71 29.84 2.12 10.10
CA ASP A 71 29.50 3.38 10.76
C ASP A 71 28.28 4.10 10.14
N SER A 72 27.70 3.50 9.10
CA SER A 72 26.59 4.09 8.36
C SER A 72 25.34 3.23 8.42
N VAL A 73 24.17 3.86 8.24
CA VAL A 73 22.89 3.15 8.14
C VAL A 73 21.93 3.91 7.23
N ILE A 74 21.16 3.16 6.44
CA ILE A 74 20.01 3.68 5.70
C ILE A 74 18.75 3.19 6.41
N VAL A 75 17.84 4.10 6.74
CA VAL A 75 16.58 3.76 7.41
C VAL A 75 15.39 4.20 6.55
N LEU A 76 14.55 3.26 6.15
CA LEU A 76 13.25 3.53 5.53
C LEU A 76 12.16 3.55 6.60
N SER A 77 11.28 4.55 6.61
CA SER A 77 10.21 4.62 7.62
C SER A 77 8.87 4.96 7.02
N GLY A 78 7.80 4.39 7.56
CA GLY A 78 6.44 4.72 7.14
C GLY A 78 5.36 4.25 8.10
N CYS A 79 4.11 4.61 7.79
CA CYS A 79 2.91 4.15 8.49
C CYS A 79 2.00 3.41 7.50
N GLY A 80 1.27 2.38 7.97
CA GLY A 80 0.41 1.55 7.11
C GLY A 80 1.16 1.05 5.88
N THR A 81 0.54 1.14 4.69
CA THR A 81 1.17 0.76 3.42
C THR A 81 2.57 1.36 3.24
N SER A 82 2.81 2.62 3.59
CA SER A 82 4.13 3.24 3.44
C SER A 82 5.20 2.52 4.27
N GLY A 83 4.87 2.11 5.50
CA GLY A 83 5.78 1.33 6.35
C GLY A 83 5.96 -0.10 5.87
N ARG A 84 4.91 -0.72 5.33
CA ARG A 84 5.02 -2.07 4.75
C ARG A 84 5.87 -2.08 3.47
N LEU A 85 5.79 -1.02 2.66
CA LEU A 85 6.66 -0.85 1.50
C LEU A 85 8.10 -0.51 1.91
N ALA A 86 8.31 0.24 3.00
CA ALA A 86 9.63 0.45 3.60
C ALA A 86 10.28 -0.89 3.98
N TYR A 87 9.55 -1.75 4.69
CA TYR A 87 9.97 -3.12 4.98
C TYR A 87 10.22 -3.93 3.71
N PHE A 88 9.25 -3.98 2.79
CA PHE A 88 9.32 -4.83 1.61
C PHE A 88 10.50 -4.48 0.72
N VAL A 89 10.75 -3.20 0.48
CA VAL A 89 11.91 -2.76 -0.28
C VAL A 89 13.20 -3.05 0.49
N SER A 90 13.27 -2.77 1.80
CA SER A 90 14.46 -3.06 2.61
C SER A 90 14.83 -4.56 2.56
N LYS A 91 13.85 -5.46 2.76
CA LYS A 91 14.03 -6.91 2.67
C LYS A 91 14.64 -7.31 1.33
N ASN A 92 13.96 -6.94 0.24
CA ASN A 92 14.39 -7.32 -1.11
C ASN A 92 15.76 -6.73 -1.43
N THR A 93 16.01 -5.46 -1.12
CA THR A 93 17.31 -4.86 -1.37
C THR A 93 18.43 -5.50 -0.55
N ASN A 94 18.16 -5.90 0.70
CA ASN A 94 19.13 -6.62 1.53
C ASN A 94 19.42 -8.03 1.00
N GLU A 95 18.46 -8.72 0.38
CA GLU A 95 18.71 -10.00 -0.29
C GLU A 95 19.72 -9.85 -1.43
N ILE A 96 19.61 -8.78 -2.23
CA ILE A 96 20.59 -8.47 -3.27
C ILE A 96 21.95 -8.14 -2.67
N LEU A 97 22.00 -7.27 -1.67
CA LEU A 97 23.27 -6.91 -1.02
C LEU A 97 23.97 -8.16 -0.47
N LYS A 98 23.23 -9.08 0.17
CA LYS A 98 23.74 -10.37 0.63
C LYS A 98 24.22 -11.26 -0.52
N HIS A 99 23.49 -11.32 -1.62
CA HIS A 99 23.90 -12.08 -2.81
C HIS A 99 25.28 -11.63 -3.33
N PHE A 100 25.55 -10.33 -3.32
CA PHE A 100 26.85 -9.75 -3.68
C PHE A 100 27.85 -9.64 -2.51
N ASN A 101 27.63 -10.39 -1.42
CA ASN A 101 28.49 -10.42 -0.23
C ASN A 101 28.75 -9.04 0.42
N GLN A 102 27.79 -8.12 0.30
CA GLN A 102 27.87 -6.79 0.90
C GLN A 102 27.41 -6.84 2.37
N LYS A 103 28.14 -6.13 3.23
CA LYS A 103 27.82 -6.01 4.68
C LYS A 103 26.76 -4.96 4.98
N SER A 104 26.56 -4.01 4.06
CA SER A 104 25.58 -2.93 4.22
C SER A 104 24.17 -3.49 4.34
N GLU A 105 23.37 -2.89 5.22
CA GLU A 105 21.99 -3.29 5.41
C GLU A 105 21.10 -2.05 5.48
N ILE A 106 19.98 -2.11 4.77
CA ILE A 106 18.91 -1.12 4.84
C ILE A 106 17.96 -1.57 5.93
N LYS A 107 17.72 -0.70 6.89
CA LYS A 107 16.82 -0.92 8.01
C LYS A 107 15.46 -0.28 7.73
N TYR A 108 14.42 -0.77 8.40
CA TYR A 108 13.10 -0.17 8.32
C TYR A 108 12.51 0.08 9.71
N THR A 109 11.62 1.06 9.78
CA THR A 109 10.66 1.22 10.87
C THR A 109 9.25 1.30 10.32
N ILE A 110 8.30 0.72 11.03
CA ILE A 110 6.88 0.82 10.75
C ILE A 110 6.16 1.18 12.05
N SER A 111 5.30 2.18 11.98
CA SER A 111 4.47 2.54 13.13
C SER A 111 3.65 1.32 13.60
N GLY A 112 3.82 0.96 14.87
CA GLY A 112 3.20 -0.21 15.48
C GLY A 112 4.02 -1.50 15.44
N GLY A 113 5.27 -1.48 14.97
CA GLY A 113 6.16 -2.64 14.93
C GLY A 113 5.73 -3.71 13.91
N ASP A 114 6.36 -4.88 13.95
CA ASP A 114 6.22 -5.87 12.86
C ASP A 114 4.83 -6.50 12.78
N ALA A 115 4.07 -6.48 13.86
CA ALA A 115 2.66 -6.87 13.82
C ALA A 115 1.84 -5.97 12.86
N ALA A 116 2.28 -4.73 12.58
CA ALA A 116 1.64 -3.86 11.59
C ALA A 116 1.88 -4.32 10.13
N LEU A 117 2.80 -5.26 9.88
CA LEU A 117 3.02 -5.85 8.55
C LEU A 117 1.82 -6.67 8.06
N LEU A 118 1.08 -7.29 8.98
CA LEU A 118 -0.08 -8.13 8.65
C LEU A 118 -1.42 -7.42 8.82
N THR A 119 -1.52 -6.48 9.75
CA THR A 119 -2.78 -5.82 10.08
C THR A 119 -2.59 -4.32 10.31
N ALA A 120 -3.63 -3.54 10.07
CA ALA A 120 -3.64 -2.13 10.43
C ALA A 120 -3.68 -1.99 11.96
N LYS A 121 -2.74 -1.21 12.52
CA LYS A 121 -2.77 -0.80 13.92
C LYS A 121 -3.33 0.62 14.02
N GLU A 122 -4.29 0.79 14.90
CA GLU A 122 -5.07 2.02 15.06
C GLU A 122 -4.34 2.98 16.01
N GLY A 123 -4.41 4.29 15.74
CA GLY A 123 -3.83 5.36 16.56
C GLY A 123 -2.29 5.44 16.61
N VAL A 124 -1.57 4.37 16.27
CA VAL A 124 -0.10 4.33 16.37
C VAL A 124 0.62 5.34 15.47
N GLU A 125 0.03 5.67 14.31
CA GLU A 125 0.63 6.65 13.38
C GLU A 125 0.60 8.09 13.95
N ASP A 126 -0.25 8.33 14.96
CA ASP A 126 -0.44 9.64 15.58
C ASP A 126 0.54 9.94 16.72
N SER A 127 1.52 9.06 16.98
CA SER A 127 2.55 9.26 18.00
C SER A 127 3.91 9.68 17.41
N PRO A 128 4.30 10.97 17.51
CA PRO A 128 5.61 11.44 17.10
C PRO A 128 6.75 10.86 17.96
N SER A 129 6.53 10.72 19.27
CA SER A 129 7.54 10.20 20.19
C SER A 129 7.86 8.74 19.91
N ALA A 130 6.84 7.91 19.63
CA ALA A 130 7.05 6.52 19.22
C ALA A 130 7.91 6.42 17.95
N GLY A 131 7.71 7.35 17.01
CA GLY A 131 8.56 7.46 15.83
C GLY A 131 10.03 7.70 16.18
N VAL A 132 10.29 8.65 17.07
CA VAL A 132 11.64 8.96 17.54
C VAL A 132 12.27 7.76 18.26
N GLU A 133 11.53 7.12 19.17
CA GLU A 133 12.00 5.96 19.93
C GLU A 133 12.38 4.79 19.01
N ASP A 134 11.56 4.47 18.02
CA ASP A 134 11.85 3.39 17.07
C ASP A 134 13.08 3.70 16.21
N LEU A 135 13.22 4.95 15.79
CA LEU A 135 14.37 5.38 15.00
C LEU A 135 15.66 5.35 15.82
N GLN A 136 15.61 5.80 17.08
CA GLN A 136 16.75 5.80 18.00
C GLN A 136 17.33 4.40 18.21
N LYS A 137 16.47 3.37 18.33
CA LYS A 137 16.91 1.97 18.45
C LYS A 137 17.79 1.51 17.29
N ILE A 138 17.59 2.07 16.09
CA ILE A 138 18.30 1.67 14.88
C ILE A 138 19.58 2.46 14.67
N ILE A 139 19.53 3.79 14.91
CA ILE A 139 20.65 4.68 14.56
C ILE A 139 21.67 4.84 15.68
N ASN A 140 21.40 4.33 16.89
CA ASN A 140 22.32 4.45 18.01
C ASN A 140 23.71 3.87 17.65
N GLY A 141 24.75 4.67 17.85
CA GLY A 141 26.13 4.30 17.52
C GLY A 141 26.50 4.41 16.03
N LYS A 142 25.68 5.05 15.19
CA LYS A 142 25.98 5.32 13.77
C LYS A 142 26.26 6.81 13.56
N ASN A 143 27.38 7.14 12.93
CA ASN A 143 27.70 8.54 12.64
C ASN A 143 27.09 9.04 11.33
N ASN A 144 26.84 8.15 10.36
CA ASN A 144 26.32 8.51 9.04
C ASN A 144 24.95 7.89 8.78
N VAL A 145 23.89 8.68 8.90
CA VAL A 145 22.51 8.22 8.75
C VAL A 145 21.87 8.87 7.52
N LEU A 146 21.34 8.04 6.63
CA LEU A 146 20.33 8.46 5.66
C LEU A 146 18.97 7.94 6.11
N TYR A 147 18.11 8.86 6.52
CA TYR A 147 16.72 8.56 6.85
C TYR A 147 15.81 8.93 5.67
N ILE A 148 14.94 8.01 5.27
CA ILE A 148 13.90 8.22 4.26
C ILE A 148 12.53 8.00 4.91
N GLY A 149 11.86 9.11 5.27
CA GLY A 149 10.53 9.11 5.86
C GLY A 149 9.44 9.16 4.79
N ILE A 150 8.54 8.19 4.79
CA ILE A 150 7.53 7.99 3.75
C ILE A 150 6.14 8.30 4.32
N THR A 151 5.50 9.31 3.77
CA THR A 151 4.10 9.64 4.07
C THR A 151 3.42 10.23 2.85
N CYS A 152 2.62 9.42 2.15
CA CYS A 152 1.98 9.81 0.89
C CYS A 152 1.23 11.16 1.01
N GLY A 153 0.48 11.32 2.10
CA GLY A 153 -0.34 12.49 2.37
C GLY A 153 0.37 13.66 3.08
N LEU A 154 1.69 13.61 3.29
CA LEU A 154 2.46 14.59 4.10
C LEU A 154 1.76 14.93 5.42
N SER A 155 1.52 13.88 6.23
CA SER A 155 0.61 14.01 7.37
C SER A 155 0.96 13.23 8.62
N ALA A 156 1.65 12.10 8.52
CA ALA A 156 1.84 11.17 9.63
C ALA A 156 2.69 11.80 10.76
N PRO A 157 2.15 12.01 11.97
CA PRO A 157 2.92 12.51 13.11
C PRO A 157 4.15 11.67 13.47
N TYR A 158 4.03 10.33 13.39
CA TYR A 158 5.14 9.39 13.57
C TYR A 158 6.38 9.77 12.71
N ILE A 159 6.15 10.07 11.43
CA ILE A 159 7.20 10.50 10.50
C ILE A 159 7.66 11.93 10.80
N GLY A 160 6.74 12.82 11.18
CA GLY A 160 7.09 14.19 11.55
C GLY A 160 8.04 14.27 12.74
N GLY A 161 7.83 13.43 13.76
CA GLY A 161 8.74 13.31 14.91
C GLY A 161 10.13 12.84 14.50
N GLN A 162 10.21 11.83 13.64
CA GLN A 162 11.48 11.29 13.14
C GLN A 162 12.26 12.30 12.28
N ILE A 163 11.58 13.05 11.40
CA ILE A 163 12.20 14.11 10.60
C ILE A 163 12.83 15.14 11.52
N GLU A 164 12.07 15.66 12.49
CA GLU A 164 12.59 16.66 13.40
C GLU A 164 13.81 16.15 14.18
N TYR A 165 13.77 14.91 14.65
CA TYR A 165 14.87 14.29 15.37
C TYR A 165 16.13 14.14 14.49
N ILE A 166 16.02 13.57 13.29
CA ILE A 166 17.14 13.40 12.35
C ILE A 166 17.77 14.74 11.98
N MET A 167 16.94 15.75 11.73
CA MET A 167 17.42 17.07 11.37
C MET A 167 18.15 17.75 12.54
N GLN A 168 17.71 17.53 13.79
CA GLN A 168 18.43 18.00 14.99
C GLN A 168 19.78 17.31 15.17
N GLN A 169 19.94 16.07 14.69
CA GLN A 169 21.22 15.36 14.67
C GLN A 169 22.11 15.74 13.47
N ASN A 170 21.69 16.70 12.64
CA ASN A 170 22.38 17.13 11.41
C ASN A 170 22.66 15.97 10.42
N GLN A 171 21.75 15.00 10.37
CA GLN A 171 21.85 13.81 9.50
C GLN A 171 21.12 14.02 8.16
N GLN A 172 21.37 13.15 7.18
CA GLN A 172 20.71 13.24 5.87
C GLN A 172 19.25 12.76 5.97
N CYS A 173 18.32 13.58 5.51
CA CYS A 173 16.89 13.32 5.60
C CYS A 173 16.20 13.48 4.24
N VAL A 174 15.45 12.45 3.85
CA VAL A 174 14.56 12.47 2.68
C VAL A 174 13.13 12.32 3.16
N LEU A 175 12.27 13.25 2.76
CA LEU A 175 10.82 13.13 2.91
C LEU A 175 10.21 12.70 1.56
N LEU A 176 9.59 11.53 1.52
CA LEU A 176 8.88 11.00 0.35
C LEU A 176 7.36 11.13 0.54
N GLY A 177 6.69 11.79 -0.40
CA GLY A 177 5.23 11.96 -0.41
C GLY A 177 4.69 12.43 -1.76
N PHE A 178 3.40 12.74 -1.86
CA PHE A 178 2.76 13.07 -3.15
C PHE A 178 1.90 14.34 -3.09
N ASN A 179 2.22 15.23 -2.15
CA ASN A 179 1.62 16.55 -2.05
C ASN A 179 2.69 17.66 -2.11
N PRO A 180 2.33 18.85 -2.59
CA PRO A 180 3.07 20.07 -2.31
C PRO A 180 3.22 20.32 -0.80
N ILE A 181 4.32 20.95 -0.39
CA ILE A 181 4.61 21.22 1.03
C ILE A 181 3.55 22.13 1.66
N ASP A 182 3.04 23.12 0.91
CA ASP A 182 2.01 24.06 1.36
C ASP A 182 0.64 23.41 1.64
N MET A 183 0.46 22.18 1.17
CA MET A 183 -0.71 21.33 1.43
C MET A 183 -0.47 20.32 2.55
N ALA A 184 0.73 20.22 3.13
CA ALA A 184 0.98 19.32 4.26
C ALA A 184 0.00 19.58 5.43
N ARG A 185 -0.24 18.56 6.26
CA ARG A 185 -1.23 18.61 7.36
C ARG A 185 -0.93 19.77 8.33
N LYS A 186 -1.89 20.68 8.48
CA LYS A 186 -1.76 21.92 9.28
C LYS A 186 -2.39 21.86 10.69
N TYR A 187 -3.24 20.88 10.96
CA TYR A 187 -3.73 20.68 12.33
C TYR A 187 -2.69 19.93 13.16
N THR A 188 -2.67 20.18 14.47
CA THR A 188 -1.79 19.50 15.43
C THR A 188 -2.41 18.17 15.87
N VAL A 189 -1.59 17.23 16.36
CA VAL A 189 -2.12 16.10 17.14
C VAL A 189 -1.95 16.39 18.63
N ASP A 190 -2.80 15.77 19.44
CA ASP A 190 -2.76 15.86 20.91
C ASP A 190 -1.33 15.56 21.42
N GLY A 191 -0.81 16.42 22.29
CA GLY A 191 0.50 16.23 22.92
C GLY A 191 1.73 16.57 22.07
N TRP A 192 1.60 16.92 20.78
CA TRP A 192 2.78 17.25 19.94
C TRP A 192 3.12 18.75 19.89
N GLY A 193 2.11 19.62 20.00
CA GLY A 193 2.26 21.09 19.97
C GLY A 193 2.64 21.68 18.60
N LYS A 194 2.78 20.85 17.56
CA LYS A 194 3.10 21.26 16.18
C LYS A 194 2.30 20.45 15.17
N SER A 195 2.23 20.94 13.94
CA SER A 195 1.67 20.23 12.80
C SER A 195 2.78 19.63 11.93
N PHE A 196 2.40 18.73 11.01
CA PHE A 196 3.38 18.20 10.04
C PHE A 196 3.90 19.32 9.13
N TYR A 197 3.03 20.28 8.76
CA TYR A 197 3.41 21.46 8.01
C TYR A 197 4.49 22.29 8.71
N ASP A 198 4.39 22.49 10.03
CA ASP A 198 5.37 23.25 10.80
C ASP A 198 6.75 22.59 10.76
N VAL A 199 6.79 21.26 10.92
CA VAL A 199 8.05 20.48 10.87
C VAL A 199 8.72 20.61 9.51
N VAL A 200 7.98 20.34 8.42
CA VAL A 200 8.58 20.35 7.07
C VAL A 200 8.98 21.77 6.66
N THR A 201 8.18 22.78 7.01
CA THR A 201 8.48 24.18 6.68
C THR A 201 9.71 24.68 7.42
N LYS A 202 9.95 24.22 8.65
CA LYS A 202 11.14 24.57 9.43
C LYS A 202 12.45 24.13 8.76
N PHE A 203 12.45 22.99 8.06
CA PHE A 203 13.66 22.38 7.51
C PHE A 203 13.75 22.44 5.98
N LYS A 204 12.72 22.92 5.26
CA LYS A 204 12.62 22.87 3.78
C LYS A 204 13.82 23.46 3.02
N ASP A 205 14.53 24.41 3.64
CA ASP A 205 15.66 25.14 3.04
C ASP A 205 17.03 24.61 3.53
N CYS A 206 17.06 23.57 4.38
CA CYS A 206 18.28 22.93 4.85
C CYS A 206 18.89 22.04 3.76
N GLU A 207 20.21 22.11 3.56
CA GLU A 207 20.92 21.34 2.52
C GLU A 207 20.81 19.81 2.70
N ASN A 208 20.74 19.34 3.93
CA ASN A 208 20.60 17.92 4.29
C ASN A 208 19.14 17.43 4.31
N PHE A 209 18.17 18.23 3.84
CA PHE A 209 16.76 17.85 3.76
C PHE A 209 16.23 17.86 2.33
N ILE A 210 15.94 16.67 1.79
CA ILE A 210 15.41 16.50 0.44
C ILE A 210 13.92 16.13 0.51
N VAL A 211 13.06 16.99 -0.01
CA VAL A 211 11.63 16.65 -0.20
C VAL A 211 11.42 16.04 -1.58
N LEU A 212 11.29 14.72 -1.67
CA LEU A 212 10.97 13.99 -2.89
C LEU A 212 9.45 13.82 -3.02
N ASN A 213 8.80 14.80 -3.67
CA ASN A 213 7.35 14.89 -3.73
C ASN A 213 6.76 15.07 -5.15
N PRO A 214 6.97 14.13 -6.08
CA PRO A 214 6.24 14.16 -7.34
C PRO A 214 4.73 14.07 -7.07
N VAL A 215 3.92 14.77 -7.85
CA VAL A 215 2.46 14.73 -7.72
C VAL A 215 1.89 13.77 -8.75
N VAL A 216 1.25 12.71 -8.24
CA VAL A 216 0.64 11.64 -9.06
C VAL A 216 -0.87 11.82 -9.24
N GLY A 217 -1.45 12.90 -8.70
CA GLY A 217 -2.89 13.18 -8.74
C GLY A 217 -3.73 12.40 -7.72
N PRO A 218 -5.05 12.65 -7.68
CA PRO A 218 -5.97 12.01 -6.74
C PRO A 218 -6.13 10.51 -7.00
N GLU A 219 -6.44 9.77 -5.95
CA GLU A 219 -6.62 8.31 -5.99
C GLU A 219 -7.97 7.91 -6.62
N ALA A 220 -8.04 6.71 -7.21
CA ALA A 220 -9.29 6.19 -7.78
C ALA A 220 -10.42 6.08 -6.74
N ILE A 221 -10.08 5.66 -5.52
CA ILE A 221 -10.92 5.82 -4.33
C ILE A 221 -10.28 6.90 -3.47
N THR A 222 -11.00 7.99 -3.21
CA THR A 222 -10.46 9.20 -2.56
C THR A 222 -9.79 8.87 -1.24
N GLY A 223 -8.50 9.24 -1.10
CA GLY A 223 -7.74 9.00 0.12
C GLY A 223 -7.14 7.59 0.25
N SER A 224 -7.34 6.70 -0.71
CA SER A 224 -6.78 5.33 -0.74
C SER A 224 -5.32 5.33 -1.20
N THR A 225 -4.44 5.91 -0.38
CA THR A 225 -3.02 6.09 -0.73
C THR A 225 -2.23 4.78 -0.89
N ARG A 226 -2.85 3.62 -0.63
CA ARG A 226 -2.28 2.30 -0.92
C ARG A 226 -2.15 2.04 -2.44
N MET A 227 -2.99 2.71 -3.24
CA MET A 227 -3.09 2.52 -4.70
C MET A 227 -1.97 3.28 -5.42
N LYS A 228 -2.26 4.42 -6.07
CA LYS A 228 -1.28 5.14 -6.91
C LYS A 228 -0.09 5.62 -6.09
N SER A 229 -0.34 6.26 -4.95
CA SER A 229 0.73 6.78 -4.10
C SER A 229 1.64 5.65 -3.59
N GLY A 230 1.07 4.51 -3.19
CA GLY A 230 1.83 3.33 -2.77
C GLY A 230 2.62 2.71 -3.93
N SER A 231 2.03 2.64 -5.12
CA SER A 231 2.69 2.19 -6.35
C SER A 231 3.85 3.11 -6.75
N ALA A 232 3.66 4.43 -6.71
CA ALA A 232 4.69 5.42 -6.97
C ALA A 232 5.82 5.36 -5.92
N THR A 233 5.49 5.11 -4.65
CA THR A 233 6.47 4.87 -3.59
C THR A 233 7.37 3.68 -3.94
N LEU A 234 6.76 2.56 -4.36
CA LEU A 234 7.48 1.35 -4.75
C LEU A 234 8.42 1.62 -5.94
N ILE A 235 7.92 2.31 -6.98
CA ILE A 235 8.70 2.71 -8.16
C ILE A 235 9.91 3.57 -7.76
N LEU A 236 9.69 4.62 -6.97
CA LEU A 236 10.74 5.55 -6.55
C LEU A 236 11.83 4.84 -5.74
N LEU A 237 11.44 4.06 -4.74
CA LEU A 237 12.39 3.36 -3.88
C LEU A 237 13.18 2.30 -4.66
N TYR A 238 12.51 1.46 -5.47
CA TYR A 238 13.23 0.50 -6.30
C TYR A 238 14.16 1.18 -7.30
N SER A 239 13.75 2.29 -7.91
CA SER A 239 14.61 3.03 -8.84
C SER A 239 15.85 3.60 -8.14
N ILE A 240 15.67 4.21 -6.96
CA ILE A 240 16.77 4.75 -6.14
C ILE A 240 17.75 3.62 -5.80
N PHE A 241 17.27 2.53 -5.18
CA PHE A 241 18.17 1.47 -4.72
C PHE A 241 18.75 0.68 -5.88
N ALA A 242 18.01 0.48 -6.96
CA ALA A 242 18.52 -0.27 -8.09
C ALA A 242 19.65 0.44 -8.81
N VAL A 243 19.46 1.72 -9.12
CA VAL A 243 20.53 2.52 -9.73
C VAL A 243 21.71 2.70 -8.77
N SER A 244 21.45 2.83 -7.47
CA SER A 244 22.50 2.95 -6.46
C SER A 244 23.36 1.69 -6.37
N ILE A 245 22.73 0.51 -6.28
CA ILE A 245 23.44 -0.76 -6.13
C ILE A 245 24.19 -1.12 -7.42
N ALA A 246 23.55 -0.98 -8.58
CA ALA A 246 24.23 -1.21 -9.86
C ALA A 246 25.47 -0.32 -10.00
N SER A 247 25.36 0.96 -9.64
CA SER A 247 26.50 1.89 -9.70
C SER A 247 27.55 1.60 -8.63
N PHE A 248 27.15 1.19 -7.43
CA PHE A 248 28.06 0.82 -6.34
C PHE A 248 28.88 -0.44 -6.68
N LEU A 249 28.23 -1.43 -7.32
CA LEU A 249 28.86 -2.68 -7.76
C LEU A 249 29.56 -2.56 -9.13
N GLN A 250 29.59 -1.37 -9.73
CA GLN A 250 30.18 -1.10 -11.06
C GLN A 250 29.57 -1.95 -12.19
N ILE A 251 28.27 -2.20 -12.11
CA ILE A 251 27.55 -2.99 -13.10
C ILE A 251 27.07 -2.06 -14.21
N SER A 252 27.60 -2.28 -15.41
CA SER A 252 27.36 -1.43 -16.57
C SER A 252 25.90 -1.48 -17.04
N LEU A 253 25.47 -0.40 -17.70
CA LEU A 253 24.29 -0.47 -18.55
C LEU A 253 24.58 -1.39 -19.74
N ASP A 254 23.61 -2.22 -20.12
CA ASP A 254 23.76 -3.03 -21.33
C ASP A 254 23.71 -2.11 -22.55
N HIS A 255 24.89 -1.70 -23.04
CA HIS A 255 25.02 -0.98 -24.29
C HIS A 255 25.77 -1.86 -25.29
N LYS A 256 25.03 -2.38 -26.27
CA LYS A 256 25.54 -2.85 -27.58
C LYS A 256 26.30 -1.76 -28.39
N SER A 257 26.66 -0.62 -27.78
CA SER A 257 27.48 0.41 -28.39
C SER A 257 28.84 0.47 -27.70
N SER A 258 29.83 -0.10 -28.35
CA SER A 258 31.25 0.07 -28.12
C SER A 258 31.69 1.51 -28.43
N GLN A 259 31.24 2.50 -27.65
CA GLN A 259 31.79 3.86 -27.64
C GLN A 259 31.16 4.70 -26.52
N SER A 260 31.78 4.71 -25.34
CA SER A 260 31.98 5.92 -24.53
C SER A 260 32.70 5.59 -23.22
N GLN A 261 33.94 6.08 -23.11
CA GLN A 261 34.65 6.25 -21.83
C GLN A 261 34.07 7.45 -21.06
N PHE A 262 32.78 7.43 -20.72
CA PHE A 262 32.19 8.38 -19.78
C PHE A 262 31.77 7.63 -18.51
N LEU A 263 32.55 7.85 -17.45
CA LEU A 263 32.35 7.35 -16.10
C LEU A 263 30.90 7.56 -15.60
N ASP A 264 30.17 6.46 -15.37
CA ASP A 264 29.40 6.07 -14.17
C ASP A 264 28.61 7.08 -13.31
N ARG A 265 28.41 8.34 -13.74
CA ARG A 265 27.66 9.37 -13.01
C ARG A 265 26.41 9.87 -13.73
N ASP A 266 26.02 9.29 -14.85
CA ASP A 266 24.82 9.76 -15.55
C ASP A 266 23.52 9.15 -14.99
N PHE A 267 23.26 9.41 -13.71
CA PHE A 267 22.00 9.03 -13.07
C PHE A 267 20.80 9.66 -13.79
N LEU A 268 20.98 10.85 -14.36
CA LEU A 268 19.94 11.59 -15.07
C LEU A 268 19.54 10.91 -16.39
N GLN A 269 20.41 10.10 -17.01
CA GLN A 269 20.05 9.19 -18.10
C GLN A 269 19.47 7.85 -17.62
N LYS A 270 19.99 7.29 -16.51
CA LYS A 270 19.53 6.00 -15.97
C LYS A 270 18.09 6.04 -15.42
N ILE A 271 17.74 7.09 -14.69
CA ILE A 271 16.44 7.23 -14.00
C ILE A 271 15.25 7.18 -14.99
N PRO A 272 15.23 7.99 -16.08
CA PRO A 272 14.15 7.93 -17.06
C PRO A 272 13.97 6.54 -17.67
N LEU A 273 15.05 5.81 -17.95
CA LEU A 273 14.99 4.48 -18.55
C LEU A 273 14.31 3.46 -17.62
N VAL A 274 14.63 3.51 -16.32
CA VAL A 274 13.96 2.68 -15.30
C VAL A 274 12.46 3.03 -15.23
N PHE A 275 12.12 4.32 -15.23
CA PHE A 275 10.73 4.76 -15.23
C PHE A 275 9.97 4.35 -16.50
N SER A 276 10.60 4.40 -17.68
CA SER A 276 9.99 3.93 -18.93
C SER A 276 9.67 2.44 -18.88
N ASN A 277 10.52 1.61 -18.27
CA ASN A 277 10.19 0.20 -18.09
C ASN A 277 9.03 -0.02 -17.09
N PHE A 278 8.94 0.76 -16.01
CA PHE A 278 7.78 0.70 -15.12
C PHE A 278 6.49 1.12 -15.84
N GLU A 279 6.55 2.17 -16.67
CA GLU A 279 5.41 2.58 -17.50
C GLU A 279 5.02 1.49 -18.49
N PHE A 280 5.99 0.86 -19.15
CA PHE A 280 5.77 -0.25 -20.05
C PHE A 280 5.11 -1.44 -19.35
N VAL A 281 5.61 -1.82 -18.18
CA VAL A 281 5.04 -2.89 -17.34
C VAL A 281 3.62 -2.56 -16.93
N TYR A 282 3.34 -1.34 -16.49
CA TYR A 282 1.98 -0.89 -16.20
C TYR A 282 1.04 -1.10 -17.39
N ARG A 283 1.46 -0.70 -18.60
CA ARG A 283 0.67 -0.87 -19.82
C ARG A 283 0.44 -2.35 -20.13
N GLN A 284 1.47 -3.17 -20.04
CA GLN A 284 1.41 -4.60 -20.29
C GLN A 284 0.52 -5.35 -19.30
N THR A 285 0.63 -5.00 -18.01
CA THR A 285 -0.19 -5.57 -16.95
C THR A 285 -1.66 -5.34 -17.28
N TYR A 286 -2.08 -4.09 -17.49
CA TYR A 286 -3.48 -3.78 -17.80
C TYR A 286 -3.95 -4.27 -19.16
N SER A 287 -3.10 -4.29 -20.20
CA SER A 287 -3.50 -4.81 -21.52
C SER A 287 -3.76 -6.32 -21.52
N GLN A 288 -3.25 -7.04 -20.52
CA GLN A 288 -3.40 -8.47 -20.36
C GLN A 288 -4.42 -8.88 -19.30
N PHE A 289 -5.22 -7.95 -18.74
CA PHE A 289 -6.28 -8.23 -17.75
C PHE A 289 -7.49 -8.98 -18.36
N ASN A 290 -7.23 -10.10 -19.04
CA ASN A 290 -8.21 -10.90 -19.75
C ASN A 290 -9.29 -11.47 -18.81
N THR A 291 -8.90 -11.89 -17.60
CA THR A 291 -9.78 -12.59 -16.64
C THR A 291 -9.77 -11.95 -15.25
N ILE A 292 -9.01 -10.86 -15.02
CA ILE A 292 -9.03 -10.11 -13.75
C ILE A 292 -10.45 -9.65 -13.39
N HIS A 293 -11.26 -9.26 -14.36
CA HIS A 293 -12.64 -8.85 -14.10
C HIS A 293 -13.50 -10.00 -13.57
N ASP A 294 -13.23 -11.25 -13.96
CA ASP A 294 -13.92 -12.43 -13.46
C ASP A 294 -13.49 -12.76 -12.03
N ILE A 295 -12.21 -12.57 -11.70
CA ILE A 295 -11.72 -12.66 -10.32
C ILE A 295 -12.39 -11.59 -9.46
N ILE A 296 -12.42 -10.33 -9.91
CA ILE A 296 -13.14 -9.23 -9.23
C ILE A 296 -14.61 -9.60 -8.99
N GLN A 297 -15.29 -10.12 -10.01
CA GLN A 297 -16.69 -10.52 -9.92
C GLN A 297 -16.89 -11.65 -8.90
N ALA A 298 -16.03 -12.68 -8.93
CA ALA A 298 -16.09 -13.79 -7.99
C ALA A 298 -15.90 -13.32 -6.55
N VAL A 299 -14.87 -12.51 -6.29
CA VAL A 299 -14.58 -11.97 -4.96
C VAL A 299 -15.69 -11.03 -4.49
N GLY A 300 -16.18 -10.13 -5.36
CA GLY A 300 -17.27 -9.22 -5.02
C GLY A 300 -18.57 -9.94 -4.67
N ASN A 301 -18.94 -10.97 -5.43
CA ASN A 301 -20.09 -11.83 -5.11
C ASN A 301 -19.86 -12.60 -3.81
N GLY A 302 -18.64 -13.12 -3.59
CA GLY A 302 -18.25 -13.77 -2.34
C GLY A 302 -18.48 -12.85 -1.14
N PHE A 303 -17.96 -11.63 -1.20
CA PHE A 303 -18.11 -10.63 -0.13
C PHE A 303 -19.56 -10.25 0.15
N GLN A 304 -20.43 -10.18 -0.87
CA GLN A 304 -21.86 -9.91 -0.68
C GLN A 304 -22.57 -11.04 0.07
N ASN A 305 -22.05 -12.27 -0.01
CA ASN A 305 -22.60 -13.46 0.63
C ASN A 305 -21.81 -13.88 1.89
N GLY A 306 -20.93 -13.01 2.39
CA GLY A 306 -20.15 -13.28 3.61
C GLY A 306 -18.94 -14.20 3.42
N GLY A 307 -18.56 -14.49 2.18
CA GLY A 307 -17.31 -15.17 1.85
C GLY A 307 -16.07 -14.27 1.98
N ASN A 308 -14.91 -14.89 1.86
CA ASN A 308 -13.59 -14.32 2.10
C ASN A 308 -12.66 -14.55 0.90
N LEU A 309 -11.61 -13.73 0.81
CA LEU A 309 -10.54 -13.88 -0.16
C LEU A 309 -9.26 -14.38 0.53
N TYR A 310 -8.71 -15.48 0.04
CA TYR A 310 -7.45 -16.04 0.51
C TYR A 310 -6.37 -15.93 -0.57
N TYR A 311 -5.28 -15.23 -0.29
CA TYR A 311 -4.06 -15.30 -1.10
C TYR A 311 -3.18 -16.45 -0.60
N VAL A 312 -2.80 -17.36 -1.49
CA VAL A 312 -1.86 -18.46 -1.17
C VAL A 312 -0.72 -18.41 -2.17
N SER A 313 0.51 -18.26 -1.69
CA SER A 313 1.54 -17.69 -2.56
C SER A 313 2.96 -18.02 -2.17
N GLU A 314 3.85 -17.91 -3.15
CA GLU A 314 5.29 -17.84 -2.96
C GLU A 314 5.69 -16.55 -2.23
N GLU A 315 6.92 -16.53 -1.69
CA GLU A 315 7.43 -15.55 -0.72
C GLU A 315 7.01 -14.07 -0.96
N ASN A 316 7.60 -13.40 -1.95
CA ASN A 316 7.38 -11.96 -2.13
C ASN A 316 5.96 -11.61 -2.60
N PHE A 317 5.29 -12.48 -3.35
CA PHE A 317 3.90 -12.28 -3.75
C PHE A 317 2.95 -12.41 -2.56
N GLY A 318 3.25 -13.29 -1.60
CA GLY A 318 2.52 -13.35 -0.33
C GLY A 318 2.66 -12.11 0.51
N ILE A 319 3.86 -11.52 0.54
CA ILE A 319 4.07 -10.24 1.23
C ILE A 319 3.22 -9.13 0.59
N LEU A 320 3.18 -9.05 -0.74
CA LEU A 320 2.28 -8.12 -1.44
C LEU A 320 0.80 -8.41 -1.13
N GLY A 321 0.43 -9.69 -0.99
CA GLY A 321 -0.87 -10.12 -0.49
C GLY A 321 -1.20 -9.57 0.90
N PHE A 322 -0.25 -9.61 1.84
CA PHE A 322 -0.43 -8.99 3.17
C PHE A 322 -0.57 -7.47 3.09
N ILE A 323 0.22 -6.81 2.24
CA ILE A 323 0.13 -5.36 2.03
C ILE A 323 -1.26 -4.98 1.51
N ASP A 324 -1.81 -5.75 0.57
CA ASP A 324 -3.16 -5.52 0.04
C ASP A 324 -4.26 -5.81 1.07
N ALA A 325 -4.20 -6.98 1.73
CA ALA A 325 -5.17 -7.44 2.72
C ALA A 325 -5.27 -6.50 3.93
N SER A 326 -4.14 -6.07 4.46
CA SER A 326 -4.05 -5.23 5.66
C SER A 326 -4.74 -3.86 5.53
N GLU A 327 -4.95 -3.38 4.30
CA GLU A 327 -5.61 -2.12 4.02
C GLU A 327 -7.12 -2.25 3.79
N CYS A 328 -7.64 -3.47 3.62
CA CYS A 328 -9.07 -3.67 3.41
C CYS A 328 -9.89 -3.28 4.65
N ARG A 329 -9.36 -3.51 5.85
CA ARG A 329 -10.00 -3.13 7.12
C ARG A 329 -10.17 -1.60 7.27
N PRO A 330 -9.11 -0.79 7.27
CA PRO A 330 -9.26 0.66 7.45
C PRO A 330 -10.00 1.33 6.27
N THR A 331 -9.90 0.78 5.06
CA THR A 331 -10.47 1.36 3.83
C THR A 331 -11.96 1.02 3.65
N PHE A 332 -12.35 -0.23 3.93
CA PHE A 332 -13.68 -0.76 3.57
C PHE A 332 -14.43 -1.39 4.75
N GLY A 333 -13.98 -1.17 5.98
CA GLY A 333 -14.63 -1.73 7.18
C GLY A 333 -14.55 -3.27 7.26
N ALA A 334 -13.64 -3.86 6.47
CA ALA A 334 -13.50 -5.30 6.35
C ALA A 334 -13.02 -5.95 7.67
N THR A 335 -13.34 -7.23 7.84
CA THR A 335 -12.85 -8.03 8.97
C THR A 335 -11.44 -8.54 8.67
N LEU A 336 -10.73 -9.02 9.70
CA LEU A 336 -9.44 -9.70 9.51
C LEU A 336 -9.56 -11.00 8.69
N ASP A 337 -10.76 -11.56 8.61
CA ASP A 337 -11.04 -12.76 7.81
C ASP A 337 -11.40 -12.44 6.36
N SER A 338 -11.93 -11.24 6.08
CA SER A 338 -12.44 -10.87 4.74
C SER A 338 -11.39 -11.02 3.64
N VAL A 339 -10.14 -10.64 3.93
CA VAL A 339 -9.00 -10.85 3.04
C VAL A 339 -7.82 -11.33 3.88
N ARG A 340 -7.27 -12.50 3.58
CA ARG A 340 -6.13 -13.08 4.29
C ARG A 340 -5.07 -13.57 3.31
N GLY A 341 -3.80 -13.38 3.67
CA GLY A 341 -2.67 -13.95 2.94
C GLY A 341 -2.10 -15.17 3.64
N PHE A 342 -1.44 -16.01 2.86
CA PHE A 342 -0.61 -17.13 3.30
C PHE A 342 0.61 -17.22 2.40
N VAL A 343 1.78 -17.30 3.01
CA VAL A 343 3.07 -17.25 2.35
C VAL A 343 3.83 -18.54 2.58
N GLU A 344 4.49 -19.04 1.54
CA GLU A 344 5.41 -20.17 1.68
C GLU A 344 6.46 -19.88 2.76
N ASN A 345 6.80 -20.87 3.58
CA ASN A 345 7.71 -20.75 4.73
C ASN A 345 7.26 -19.78 5.86
N GLY A 346 6.07 -19.17 5.78
CA GLY A 346 5.50 -18.35 6.85
C GLY A 346 6.41 -17.20 7.30
N TRP A 347 6.62 -17.05 8.60
CA TRP A 347 7.46 -15.99 9.18
C TRP A 347 8.94 -16.06 8.75
N LEU A 348 9.44 -17.23 8.34
CA LEU A 348 10.80 -17.33 7.78
C LEU A 348 10.92 -16.53 6.48
N ALA A 349 9.91 -16.59 5.61
CA ALA A 349 9.87 -15.79 4.38
C ALA A 349 9.67 -14.30 4.64
N MET A 350 9.08 -13.91 5.78
CA MET A 350 8.96 -12.50 6.15
C MET A 350 10.34 -11.89 6.45
N ASN A 351 11.21 -12.59 7.19
CA ASN A 351 12.52 -12.06 7.56
C ASN A 351 12.41 -10.62 8.17
N ASN A 352 11.43 -10.46 9.06
CA ASN A 352 11.15 -9.23 9.79
C ASN A 352 12.03 -9.10 11.06
N ASN A 353 12.02 -7.94 11.71
CA ASN A 353 12.94 -7.62 12.81
C ASN A 353 12.64 -8.39 14.11
N GLU A 354 11.36 -8.60 14.41
CA GLU A 354 10.84 -9.25 15.62
C GLU A 354 10.76 -10.78 15.48
N GLY A 355 11.10 -11.33 14.30
CA GLY A 355 11.03 -12.76 14.02
C GLY A 355 9.60 -13.30 13.96
N ASP A 356 9.44 -14.56 14.35
CA ASP A 356 8.18 -15.30 14.25
C ASP A 356 7.17 -14.84 15.32
N LEU A 357 6.27 -13.94 14.92
CA LEU A 357 5.27 -13.39 15.83
C LEU A 357 4.24 -14.44 16.27
N SER A 358 4.05 -15.53 15.54
CA SER A 358 3.14 -16.61 15.96
C SER A 358 3.67 -17.34 17.19
N LYS A 359 4.99 -17.36 17.41
CA LYS A 359 5.61 -17.89 18.63
C LYS A 359 5.57 -16.90 19.79
N ILE A 360 5.64 -15.60 19.49
CA ILE A 360 5.57 -14.54 20.50
C ILE A 360 4.14 -14.38 21.02
N TYR A 361 3.13 -14.52 20.16
CA TYR A 361 1.71 -14.41 20.51
C TYR A 361 0.93 -15.66 20.04
N PRO A 362 1.13 -16.81 20.70
CA PRO A 362 0.59 -18.10 20.24
C PRO A 362 -0.94 -18.17 20.22
N GLU A 363 -1.60 -17.36 21.05
CA GLU A 363 -3.06 -17.28 21.12
C GLU A 363 -3.70 -16.50 19.96
N ASN A 364 -2.90 -15.85 19.10
CA ASN A 364 -3.41 -15.08 17.98
C ASN A 364 -3.43 -15.91 16.68
N PRO A 365 -4.59 -16.44 16.25
CA PRO A 365 -4.68 -17.29 15.06
C PRO A 365 -4.42 -16.52 13.75
N TYR A 366 -4.41 -15.18 13.78
CA TYR A 366 -4.12 -14.35 12.60
C TYR A 366 -2.63 -14.24 12.31
N LEU A 367 -1.76 -14.69 13.23
CA LEU A 367 -0.31 -14.73 13.02
C LEU A 367 0.16 -16.07 12.42
N LYS A 368 -0.75 -17.04 12.25
CA LYS A 368 -0.52 -18.26 11.49
C LYS A 368 -0.70 -17.97 10.00
N ILE A 369 0.43 -17.76 9.33
CA ILE A 369 0.49 -17.19 7.98
C ILE A 369 1.18 -18.09 6.96
N SER A 370 1.59 -19.31 7.34
CA SER A 370 2.22 -20.22 6.39
C SER A 370 1.18 -20.88 5.47
N VAL A 371 1.62 -21.33 4.29
CA VAL A 371 0.78 -22.18 3.42
C VAL A 371 0.33 -23.46 4.14
N ASP A 372 1.12 -23.99 5.05
CA ASP A 372 0.73 -25.17 5.83
C ASP A 372 -0.35 -24.83 6.87
N ASP A 373 -0.29 -23.65 7.49
CA ASP A 373 -1.38 -23.15 8.34
C ASP A 373 -2.70 -23.04 7.58
N PHE A 374 -2.67 -22.61 6.32
CA PHE A 374 -3.86 -22.58 5.46
C PHE A 374 -4.42 -23.97 5.24
N LYS A 375 -3.57 -24.95 4.87
CA LYS A 375 -4.00 -26.35 4.65
C LYS A 375 -4.59 -26.95 5.92
N GLU A 376 -3.97 -26.72 7.07
CA GLU A 376 -4.38 -27.35 8.32
C GLU A 376 -5.64 -26.74 8.93
N ASN A 377 -5.88 -25.44 8.71
CA ASN A 377 -6.93 -24.71 9.41
C ASN A 377 -7.97 -24.16 8.43
N ASN A 378 -7.61 -23.17 7.63
CA ASN A 378 -8.55 -22.40 6.81
C ASN A 378 -9.23 -23.26 5.73
N SER A 379 -8.49 -24.17 5.09
CA SER A 379 -9.02 -25.01 4.02
C SER A 379 -10.16 -25.93 4.46
N LYS A 380 -10.22 -26.29 5.75
CA LYS A 380 -11.24 -27.18 6.32
C LYS A 380 -12.61 -26.50 6.52
N PHE A 381 -12.62 -25.17 6.62
CA PHE A 381 -13.82 -24.39 6.89
C PHE A 381 -14.21 -23.50 5.69
N ILE A 382 -13.65 -23.80 4.52
CA ILE A 382 -13.91 -23.01 3.32
C ILE A 382 -15.34 -23.23 2.81
N SER A 383 -16.03 -22.13 2.55
CA SER A 383 -17.39 -22.08 2.04
C SER A 383 -17.42 -21.97 0.51
N GLU A 384 -18.59 -22.13 -0.08
CA GLU A 384 -18.81 -21.93 -1.52
C GLU A 384 -18.67 -20.47 -1.98
N TYR A 385 -18.75 -19.51 -1.04
CA TYR A 385 -18.62 -18.08 -1.31
C TYR A 385 -17.19 -17.58 -1.16
N ASP A 386 -16.29 -18.40 -0.64
CA ASP A 386 -14.87 -18.05 -0.55
C ASP A 386 -14.19 -18.12 -1.92
N VAL A 387 -13.12 -17.35 -2.07
CA VAL A 387 -12.23 -17.37 -3.23
C VAL A 387 -10.80 -17.58 -2.75
N VAL A 388 -10.11 -18.55 -3.32
CA VAL A 388 -8.67 -18.76 -3.11
C VAL A 388 -7.93 -18.32 -4.36
N CYS A 389 -7.08 -17.31 -4.24
CA CYS A 389 -6.19 -16.86 -5.29
C CYS A 389 -4.78 -17.37 -5.01
N VAL A 390 -4.31 -18.30 -5.85
CA VAL A 390 -2.93 -18.76 -5.87
C VAL A 390 -2.08 -17.77 -6.66
N LEU A 391 -1.01 -17.25 -6.07
CA LEU A 391 -0.11 -16.26 -6.71
C LEU A 391 1.27 -16.87 -6.97
N LEU A 392 1.68 -16.93 -8.24
CA LEU A 392 2.95 -17.59 -8.66
C LEU A 392 3.90 -16.67 -9.42
N ASP A 393 5.17 -16.67 -9.02
CA ASP A 393 6.28 -16.02 -9.71
C ASP A 393 6.95 -17.01 -10.67
N ARG A 394 6.61 -16.89 -11.95
CA ARG A 394 7.15 -17.73 -13.03
C ARG A 394 8.19 -16.98 -13.87
N THR A 395 8.79 -15.93 -13.31
CA THR A 395 9.80 -15.12 -14.01
C THR A 395 11.21 -15.71 -13.96
N LYS A 396 11.49 -16.58 -12.98
CA LYS A 396 12.82 -17.21 -12.80
C LYS A 396 13.02 -18.40 -13.77
N LYS A 397 14.21 -18.49 -14.39
CA LYS A 397 14.61 -19.65 -15.22
C LYS A 397 14.59 -20.93 -14.36
N ASN A 398 13.95 -21.99 -14.87
CA ASN A 398 13.84 -23.31 -14.22
C ASN A 398 13.20 -23.32 -12.82
N SER A 399 12.30 -22.38 -12.49
CA SER A 399 11.56 -22.45 -11.22
C SER A 399 10.70 -23.71 -11.18
N GLU A 400 11.05 -24.67 -10.32
CA GLU A 400 10.16 -25.79 -9.97
C GLU A 400 8.84 -25.23 -9.43
N LEU A 401 7.73 -25.88 -9.78
CA LEU A 401 6.45 -25.51 -9.17
C LEU A 401 6.51 -25.78 -7.66
N PRO A 402 6.04 -24.84 -6.82
CA PRO A 402 5.97 -25.08 -5.39
C PRO A 402 5.19 -26.36 -5.09
N LYS A 403 5.77 -27.24 -4.27
CA LYS A 403 5.22 -28.58 -4.00
C LYS A 403 3.79 -28.53 -3.44
N TRP A 404 3.46 -27.45 -2.73
CA TRP A 404 2.15 -27.22 -2.15
C TRP A 404 1.05 -26.99 -3.18
N ILE A 405 1.34 -26.73 -4.46
CA ILE A 405 0.32 -26.62 -5.51
C ILE A 405 -0.45 -27.94 -5.67
N LYS A 406 0.21 -29.09 -5.47
CA LYS A 406 -0.42 -30.42 -5.57
C LYS A 406 -1.61 -30.57 -4.63
N PHE A 407 -1.57 -29.91 -3.47
CA PHE A 407 -2.69 -29.88 -2.53
C PHE A 407 -3.98 -29.37 -3.19
N PHE A 408 -3.92 -28.30 -3.98
CA PHE A 408 -5.11 -27.73 -4.62
C PHE A 408 -5.68 -28.66 -5.70
N ARG A 409 -4.80 -29.35 -6.43
CA ARG A 409 -5.21 -30.37 -7.41
C ARG A 409 -5.94 -31.53 -6.73
N GLU A 410 -5.37 -32.05 -5.65
CA GLU A 410 -5.91 -33.19 -4.90
C GLU A 410 -7.23 -32.83 -4.20
N GLN A 411 -7.36 -31.60 -3.71
CA GLN A 411 -8.55 -31.13 -2.99
C GLN A 411 -9.58 -30.43 -3.88
N LYS A 412 -9.38 -30.34 -5.20
CA LYS A 412 -10.31 -29.61 -6.08
C LYS A 412 -11.75 -30.10 -5.98
N GLN A 413 -11.95 -31.42 -5.87
CA GLN A 413 -13.30 -32.00 -5.78
C GLN A 413 -13.98 -31.76 -4.42
N SER A 414 -13.21 -31.57 -3.34
CA SER A 414 -13.72 -31.34 -1.99
C SER A 414 -13.87 -29.84 -1.66
N MET A 415 -13.06 -28.98 -2.26
CA MET A 415 -13.13 -27.53 -2.09
C MET A 415 -14.32 -26.93 -2.85
N LYS A 416 -15.29 -26.39 -2.10
CA LYS A 416 -16.50 -25.79 -2.65
C LYS A 416 -16.30 -24.36 -3.18
N CYS A 417 -15.18 -23.73 -2.85
CA CYS A 417 -14.84 -22.36 -3.22
C CYS A 417 -14.38 -22.23 -4.67
N LYS A 418 -14.32 -21.00 -5.18
CA LYS A 418 -13.60 -20.72 -6.42
C LYS A 418 -12.09 -20.71 -6.20
N LEU A 419 -11.36 -21.45 -7.03
CA LEU A 419 -9.91 -21.43 -7.11
C LEU A 419 -9.47 -20.59 -8.31
N CYS A 420 -8.64 -19.59 -8.06
CA CYS A 420 -8.08 -18.72 -9.06
C CYS A 420 -6.56 -18.83 -9.07
N LEU A 421 -5.95 -18.73 -10.24
CA LEU A 421 -4.50 -18.64 -10.42
C LEU A 421 -4.15 -17.27 -11.01
N ILE A 422 -3.19 -16.59 -10.40
CA ILE A 422 -2.56 -15.39 -10.94
C ILE A 422 -1.06 -15.66 -11.04
N GLU A 423 -0.54 -15.73 -12.26
CA GLU A 423 0.89 -15.96 -12.48
C GLU A 423 1.50 -14.82 -13.30
N ILE A 424 2.74 -14.49 -12.98
CA ILE A 424 3.55 -13.53 -13.75
C ILE A 424 4.72 -14.27 -14.38
N THR A 425 4.84 -14.18 -15.71
CA THR A 425 5.93 -14.75 -16.50
C THR A 425 6.82 -13.66 -17.06
N LYS A 426 8.00 -14.05 -17.55
CA LYS A 426 8.89 -13.18 -18.34
C LYS A 426 9.14 -13.88 -19.68
N GLU A 427 8.83 -13.22 -20.79
CA GLU A 427 9.00 -13.81 -22.13
C GLU A 427 10.45 -14.24 -22.36
N LYS A 428 10.65 -15.50 -22.78
CA LYS A 428 11.94 -16.01 -23.21
C LYS A 428 12.29 -15.39 -24.58
N GLN A 429 13.49 -14.84 -24.73
CA GLN A 429 14.07 -14.69 -26.07
C GLN A 429 14.23 -16.11 -26.64
N GLU A 430 13.77 -16.32 -27.88
CA GLU A 430 13.69 -17.64 -28.55
C GLU A 430 14.96 -18.48 -28.36
N GLU A 431 14.92 -19.46 -27.45
CA GLU A 431 15.86 -20.58 -27.44
C GLU A 431 15.09 -21.88 -27.16
N ASN A 432 15.30 -22.83 -28.08
CA ASN A 432 14.78 -24.19 -28.12
C ASN A 432 15.02 -24.96 -26.80
N SER A 433 14.19 -24.71 -25.80
CA SER A 433 14.08 -25.53 -24.60
C SER A 433 12.63 -26.00 -24.50
N GLN A 434 12.42 -27.29 -24.74
CA GLN A 434 11.21 -27.98 -24.33
C GLN A 434 11.13 -27.88 -22.80
N ASP A 435 10.49 -26.84 -22.28
CA ASP A 435 10.08 -26.83 -20.88
C ASP A 435 9.08 -27.97 -20.68
N SER A 436 9.42 -28.87 -19.76
CA SER A 436 8.64 -30.06 -19.41
C SER A 436 7.34 -29.75 -18.64
N PHE A 437 6.95 -28.49 -18.54
CA PHE A 437 5.69 -28.08 -17.93
C PHE A 437 4.65 -27.94 -19.02
N SER A 438 4.07 -29.07 -19.44
CA SER A 438 2.86 -29.04 -20.26
C SER A 438 1.78 -28.23 -19.55
N ASP A 439 1.09 -27.36 -20.27
CA ASP A 439 -0.09 -26.60 -19.83
C ASP A 439 -1.20 -27.44 -19.15
N LEU A 440 -1.11 -28.77 -19.22
CA LEU A 440 -2.01 -29.77 -18.61
C LEU A 440 -2.09 -29.77 -17.08
N ASP A 441 -1.21 -29.08 -16.34
CA ASP A 441 -1.15 -29.18 -14.88
C ASP A 441 -2.00 -28.15 -14.12
N PHE A 442 -2.67 -27.20 -14.80
CA PHE A 442 -3.45 -26.13 -14.15
C PHE A 442 -4.95 -26.10 -14.47
N ASP A 443 -5.46 -27.09 -15.19
CA ASP A 443 -6.88 -27.19 -15.59
C ASP A 443 -7.87 -27.27 -14.40
N PHE A 444 -7.36 -27.46 -13.18
CA PHE A 444 -8.18 -27.49 -11.96
C PHE A 444 -8.50 -26.10 -11.39
N PHE A 445 -7.89 -25.02 -11.89
CA PHE A 445 -8.25 -23.66 -11.52
C PHE A 445 -9.48 -23.19 -12.29
N ASP A 446 -10.44 -22.57 -11.59
CA ASP A 446 -11.68 -22.07 -12.20
C ASP A 446 -11.45 -20.81 -13.04
N ILE A 447 -10.48 -19.99 -12.64
CA ILE A 447 -10.11 -18.75 -13.34
C ILE A 447 -8.59 -18.65 -13.34
N LYS A 448 -7.98 -18.51 -14.51
CA LYS A 448 -6.54 -18.31 -14.68
C LYS A 448 -6.26 -16.95 -15.29
N GLN A 449 -5.41 -16.16 -14.64
CA GLN A 449 -4.84 -14.94 -15.17
C GLN A 449 -3.32 -15.11 -15.27
N THR A 450 -2.78 -14.93 -16.47
CA THR A 450 -1.34 -14.93 -16.75
C THR A 450 -0.95 -13.55 -17.26
N ILE A 451 0.12 -12.97 -16.71
CA ILE A 451 0.68 -11.69 -17.18
C ILE A 451 2.10 -11.95 -17.66
N ASP A 452 2.32 -11.82 -18.95
CA ASP A 452 3.64 -11.97 -19.55
C ASP A 452 4.34 -10.61 -19.67
N LEU A 453 5.43 -10.44 -18.92
CA LEU A 453 6.17 -9.19 -18.87
C LEU A 453 7.36 -9.20 -19.84
N LYS A 454 7.48 -8.13 -20.64
CA LYS A 454 8.49 -7.98 -21.71
C LYS A 454 9.35 -6.73 -21.50
N TYR A 455 9.95 -6.58 -20.33
CA TYR A 455 10.80 -5.41 -20.05
C TYR A 455 12.25 -5.65 -20.49
N SER A 456 12.91 -4.57 -20.90
CA SER A 456 14.33 -4.58 -21.25
C SER A 456 15.20 -4.77 -20.01
N ASN A 457 16.25 -5.59 -20.11
CA ASN A 457 17.32 -5.60 -19.12
C ASN A 457 18.11 -4.30 -19.30
N ILE A 458 17.98 -3.37 -18.36
CA ILE A 458 18.71 -2.09 -18.40
C ILE A 458 20.17 -2.27 -17.97
N PHE A 459 20.47 -3.33 -17.22
CA PHE A 459 21.78 -3.63 -16.66
C PHE A 459 22.39 -4.87 -17.32
N SER A 460 23.71 -4.90 -17.44
CA SER A 460 24.47 -5.97 -18.11
C SER A 460 24.46 -7.31 -17.36
N ASP A 461 24.08 -7.33 -16.09
CA ASP A 461 23.99 -8.54 -15.26
C ASP A 461 22.52 -8.94 -15.11
N GLU A 462 22.14 -10.16 -15.53
CA GLU A 462 20.77 -10.68 -15.45
C GLU A 462 20.23 -10.84 -14.02
N THR A 463 21.09 -10.85 -12.98
CA THR A 463 20.66 -10.90 -11.57
C THR A 463 20.05 -9.58 -11.08
N ILE A 464 20.34 -8.45 -11.73
CA ILE A 464 19.80 -7.11 -11.38
C ILE A 464 18.41 -6.82 -12.01
N PRO A 465 18.10 -7.26 -13.25
CA PRO A 465 16.74 -7.18 -13.80
C PRO A 465 15.67 -7.99 -13.05
N ASP A 466 16.04 -9.01 -12.28
CA ASP A 466 15.13 -9.65 -11.29
C ASP A 466 14.90 -8.77 -10.05
N PHE A 467 15.78 -7.80 -9.83
CA PHE A 467 15.78 -6.88 -8.71
C PHE A 467 15.05 -5.56 -8.97
N ILE A 468 15.05 -5.04 -10.21
CA ILE A 468 14.05 -4.04 -10.60
C ILE A 468 12.73 -4.78 -10.72
N SER A 469 12.00 -4.84 -9.63
CA SER A 469 10.93 -5.80 -9.46
C SER A 469 9.63 -5.31 -10.08
N TYR A 470 9.67 -5.15 -11.39
CA TYR A 470 8.54 -4.94 -12.27
C TYR A 470 7.42 -5.97 -12.02
N LYS A 471 7.78 -7.22 -11.70
CA LYS A 471 6.82 -8.25 -11.27
C LYS A 471 6.11 -7.91 -9.97
N HIS A 472 6.80 -7.34 -8.98
CA HIS A 472 6.17 -6.90 -7.72
C HIS A 472 5.23 -5.72 -7.98
N PHE A 473 5.62 -4.79 -8.85
CA PHE A 473 4.76 -3.69 -9.27
C PHE A 473 3.50 -4.19 -10.00
N SER A 474 3.66 -5.08 -10.98
CA SER A 474 2.55 -5.71 -11.71
C SER A 474 1.60 -6.45 -10.76
N MET A 475 2.13 -7.31 -9.88
CA MET A 475 1.33 -8.03 -8.88
C MET A 475 0.58 -7.06 -7.96
N LYS A 476 1.23 -6.00 -7.48
CA LYS A 476 0.58 -4.99 -6.65
C LYS A 476 -0.60 -4.32 -7.37
N LEU A 477 -0.46 -3.96 -8.65
CA LEU A 477 -1.55 -3.39 -9.45
C LEU A 477 -2.74 -4.36 -9.55
N ILE A 478 -2.47 -5.64 -9.77
CA ILE A 478 -3.48 -6.71 -9.84
C ILE A 478 -4.24 -6.83 -8.52
N LEU A 479 -3.52 -7.01 -7.40
CA LEU A 479 -4.14 -7.20 -6.08
C LEU A 479 -4.97 -5.97 -5.67
N ASN A 480 -4.42 -4.77 -5.86
CA ASN A 480 -5.13 -3.52 -5.57
C ASN A 480 -6.39 -3.37 -6.42
N SER A 481 -6.36 -3.80 -7.69
CA SER A 481 -7.54 -3.82 -8.56
C SER A 481 -8.60 -4.80 -8.04
N ILE A 482 -8.18 -6.03 -7.68
CA ILE A 482 -9.08 -7.07 -7.16
C ILE A 482 -9.80 -6.60 -5.91
N THR A 483 -9.08 -6.22 -4.85
CA THR A 483 -9.73 -5.88 -3.58
C THR A 483 -10.49 -4.58 -3.65
N THR A 484 -10.00 -3.57 -4.37
CA THR A 484 -10.74 -2.30 -4.49
C THR A 484 -12.06 -2.51 -5.22
N CYS A 485 -12.02 -3.09 -6.42
CA CYS A 485 -13.23 -3.27 -7.22
C CYS A 485 -14.21 -4.27 -6.56
N ALA A 486 -13.72 -5.33 -5.91
CA ALA A 486 -14.59 -6.25 -5.17
C ALA A 486 -15.31 -5.57 -4.00
N HIS A 487 -14.66 -4.66 -3.27
CA HIS A 487 -15.31 -3.88 -2.21
C HIS A 487 -16.27 -2.81 -2.75
N VAL A 488 -16.00 -2.26 -3.94
CA VAL A 488 -16.97 -1.44 -4.68
C VAL A 488 -18.22 -2.28 -4.98
N LEU A 489 -18.07 -3.49 -5.53
CA LEU A 489 -19.19 -4.42 -5.76
C LEU A 489 -19.94 -4.77 -4.48
N LYS A 490 -19.23 -5.02 -3.38
CA LYS A 490 -19.82 -5.25 -2.04
C LYS A 490 -20.74 -4.09 -1.60
N GLY A 491 -20.50 -2.89 -2.12
CA GLY A 491 -21.31 -1.70 -1.85
C GLY A 491 -20.82 -0.84 -0.70
N THR A 492 -19.53 -0.96 -0.36
CA THR A 492 -18.85 -0.17 0.70
C THR A 492 -18.26 1.16 0.18
N VAL A 493 -18.51 1.45 -1.10
CA VAL A 493 -18.10 2.67 -1.79
C VAL A 493 -19.32 3.34 -2.40
N PHE A 494 -19.45 4.65 -2.23
CA PHE A 494 -20.45 5.50 -2.89
C PHE A 494 -19.74 6.58 -3.68
N LYS A 495 -20.08 6.74 -4.96
CA LYS A 495 -19.23 7.44 -5.93
C LYS A 495 -17.82 6.85 -5.86
N ASN A 496 -16.83 7.65 -5.49
CA ASN A 496 -15.47 7.22 -5.16
C ASN A 496 -15.08 7.52 -3.70
N ARG A 497 -16.05 7.52 -2.77
CA ARG A 497 -15.83 7.68 -1.32
C ARG A 497 -15.95 6.36 -0.59
N MET A 498 -15.01 6.12 0.34
CA MET A 498 -15.05 5.01 1.28
C MET A 498 -16.13 5.27 2.33
N ILE A 499 -17.35 4.77 2.12
CA ILE A 499 -18.46 5.03 3.04
C ILE A 499 -18.47 4.10 4.25
N ASP A 500 -17.62 3.07 4.28
CA ASP A 500 -17.46 2.15 5.43
C ASP A 500 -16.05 2.19 6.03
N LEU A 501 -15.34 3.31 5.88
CA LEU A 501 -13.99 3.46 6.44
C LEU A 501 -14.03 3.40 7.99
N GLN A 502 -12.95 2.90 8.57
CA GLN A 502 -12.78 2.86 10.03
C GLN A 502 -12.10 4.14 10.52
N VAL A 503 -12.70 4.83 11.50
CA VAL A 503 -12.13 6.03 12.11
C VAL A 503 -11.04 5.63 13.10
N SER A 504 -9.84 5.36 12.60
CA SER A 504 -8.76 4.73 13.36
C SER A 504 -7.53 5.61 13.59
N ASN A 505 -7.53 6.85 13.09
CA ASN A 505 -6.50 7.85 13.32
C ASN A 505 -7.01 9.25 12.99
N ASN A 506 -6.22 10.28 13.29
CA ASN A 506 -6.57 11.68 13.07
C ASN A 506 -6.89 11.96 11.60
N LYS A 507 -6.08 11.44 10.67
CA LYS A 507 -6.30 11.60 9.23
C LYS A 507 -7.69 11.08 8.82
N LEU A 508 -8.10 9.91 9.32
CA LEU A 508 -9.38 9.29 9.01
C LEU A 508 -10.56 9.97 9.75
N TYR A 509 -10.33 10.56 10.93
CA TYR A 509 -11.32 11.39 11.62
C TYR A 509 -11.73 12.61 10.77
N PHE A 510 -10.76 13.41 10.32
CA PHE A 510 -11.05 14.58 9.49
C PHE A 510 -11.58 14.21 8.10
N ARG A 511 -11.11 13.10 7.53
CA ARG A 511 -11.66 12.56 6.27
C ARG A 511 -13.15 12.17 6.43
N SER A 512 -13.52 11.55 7.55
CA SER A 512 -14.91 11.18 7.83
C SER A 512 -15.82 12.41 7.86
N ILE A 513 -15.38 13.49 8.52
CA ILE A 513 -16.09 14.77 8.53
C ILE A 513 -16.30 15.30 7.10
N GLN A 514 -15.27 15.26 6.25
CA GLN A 514 -15.37 15.69 4.85
C GLN A 514 -16.37 14.84 4.05
N ILE A 515 -16.32 13.52 4.19
CA ILE A 515 -17.24 12.61 3.52
C ILE A 515 -18.69 12.87 3.95
N ILE A 516 -18.93 13.10 5.24
CA ILE A 516 -20.26 13.42 5.76
C ILE A 516 -20.77 14.75 5.18
N GLN A 517 -19.93 15.79 5.15
CA GLN A 517 -20.29 17.08 4.53
C GLN A 517 -20.71 16.90 3.07
N GLU A 518 -19.92 16.18 2.29
CA GLU A 518 -20.14 16.00 0.86
C GLU A 518 -21.40 15.17 0.56
N ILE A 519 -21.59 14.03 1.24
CA ILE A 519 -22.70 13.12 0.95
C ILE A 519 -24.01 13.64 1.56
N ALA A 520 -23.98 14.13 2.79
CA ALA A 520 -25.19 14.64 3.44
C ALA A 520 -25.53 16.09 3.05
N GLN A 521 -24.62 16.78 2.35
CA GLN A 521 -24.75 18.20 1.98
C GLN A 521 -24.97 19.10 3.21
N CYS A 522 -24.15 18.90 4.23
CA CYS A 522 -24.23 19.59 5.51
C CYS A 522 -22.97 20.40 5.82
N ASN A 523 -23.05 21.30 6.80
CA ASN A 523 -21.89 22.09 7.19
C ASN A 523 -20.91 21.30 8.09
N PRO A 524 -19.68 21.79 8.31
CA PRO A 524 -18.68 21.07 9.10
C PRO A 524 -19.08 20.73 10.54
N GLN A 525 -19.83 21.62 11.20
CA GLN A 525 -20.26 21.41 12.57
C GLN A 525 -21.36 20.35 12.66
N GLU A 526 -22.28 20.31 11.69
CA GLU A 526 -23.29 19.26 11.57
C GLU A 526 -22.66 17.90 11.30
N ALA A 527 -21.66 17.85 10.41
CA ALA A 527 -20.92 16.64 10.11
C ALA A 527 -20.16 16.09 11.32
N GLU A 528 -19.41 16.96 12.03
CA GLU A 528 -18.71 16.60 13.26
C GLU A 528 -19.69 16.11 14.34
N LYS A 529 -20.81 16.81 14.52
CA LYS A 529 -21.86 16.39 15.45
C LYS A 529 -22.42 15.02 15.11
N ALA A 530 -22.75 14.77 13.84
CA ALA A 530 -23.26 13.48 13.42
C ALA A 530 -22.25 12.34 13.63
N LEU A 531 -20.96 12.62 13.39
CA LEU A 531 -19.87 11.69 13.67
C LEU A 531 -19.77 11.36 15.17
N LEU A 532 -19.75 12.38 16.03
CA LEU A 532 -19.71 12.17 17.48
C LEU A 532 -20.97 11.45 17.99
N ARG A 533 -22.16 11.76 17.45
CA ARG A 533 -23.41 11.02 17.75
C ARG A 533 -23.25 9.54 17.45
N ALA A 534 -22.71 9.19 16.28
CA ALA A 534 -22.50 7.80 15.89
C ALA A 534 -21.48 7.08 16.80
N ILE A 535 -20.38 7.75 17.17
CA ILE A 535 -19.31 7.18 18.00
C ILE A 535 -19.74 6.98 19.46
N TYR A 536 -20.30 8.03 20.07
CA TYR A 536 -20.69 8.02 21.48
C TYR A 536 -22.12 7.55 21.75
N ASN A 537 -22.87 7.25 20.68
CA ASN A 537 -24.22 6.71 20.75
C ASN A 537 -25.20 7.59 21.57
N PHE A 538 -25.35 8.87 21.21
CA PHE A 538 -26.26 9.82 21.88
C PHE A 538 -27.23 10.54 20.92
N ASP A 539 -28.43 10.83 21.42
CA ASP A 539 -29.44 11.64 20.71
C ASP A 539 -29.68 13.03 21.34
N GLU A 540 -29.30 13.24 22.61
CA GLU A 540 -29.52 14.51 23.32
C GLU A 540 -28.54 15.61 22.88
N GLU A 541 -29.08 16.77 22.49
CA GLU A 541 -28.30 17.92 22.00
C GLU A 541 -27.26 18.43 23.02
N SER A 542 -27.64 18.42 24.30
CA SER A 542 -26.80 18.90 25.41
C SER A 542 -25.48 18.14 25.55
N LEU A 543 -25.44 16.89 25.08
CA LEU A 543 -24.24 16.04 25.15
C LEU A 543 -23.20 16.37 24.07
N PHE A 544 -23.57 17.09 23.01
CA PHE A 544 -22.63 17.41 21.93
C PHE A 544 -21.43 18.23 22.45
N GLN A 545 -21.67 19.26 23.27
CA GLN A 545 -20.59 20.08 23.81
C GLN A 545 -19.67 19.30 24.74
N LYS A 546 -20.23 18.34 25.50
CA LYS A 546 -19.45 17.43 26.35
C LYS A 546 -18.50 16.57 25.53
N TYR A 547 -19.01 15.91 24.48
CA TYR A 547 -18.20 15.02 23.65
C TYR A 547 -17.23 15.76 22.73
N LYS A 548 -17.56 16.98 22.29
CA LYS A 548 -16.69 17.83 21.49
C LYS A 548 -15.39 18.24 22.23
N GLN A 549 -15.43 18.29 23.55
CA GLN A 549 -14.26 18.63 24.38
C GLN A 549 -13.32 17.44 24.61
N ILE A 550 -13.74 16.22 24.27
CA ILE A 550 -12.89 15.04 24.41
C ILE A 550 -11.76 15.10 23.37
N PRO A 551 -10.51 14.81 23.74
CA PRO A 551 -9.40 14.75 22.80
C PRO A 551 -9.67 13.78 21.64
N ILE A 552 -9.29 14.16 20.42
CA ILE A 552 -9.53 13.35 19.21
C ILE A 552 -8.88 11.98 19.36
N SER A 553 -7.72 11.89 20.00
CA SER A 553 -7.05 10.63 20.32
C SER A 553 -7.92 9.65 21.12
N GLU A 554 -8.67 10.13 22.11
CA GLU A 554 -9.60 9.32 22.90
C GLU A 554 -10.82 8.93 22.06
N THR A 555 -11.36 9.85 21.26
CA THR A 555 -12.45 9.54 20.32
C THR A 555 -12.06 8.44 19.32
N ILE A 556 -10.83 8.48 18.78
CA ILE A 556 -10.30 7.46 17.86
C ILE A 556 -10.23 6.09 18.53
N ASN A 557 -9.72 6.02 19.77
CA ASN A 557 -9.63 4.77 20.51
C ASN A 557 -11.01 4.15 20.76
N ILE A 558 -12.04 4.98 20.95
CA ILE A 558 -13.42 4.52 21.10
C ILE A 558 -13.97 4.04 19.76
N SER A 559 -13.83 4.84 18.70
CA SER A 559 -14.36 4.50 17.37
C SER A 559 -13.74 3.26 16.76
N ALA A 560 -12.49 2.94 17.12
CA ALA A 560 -11.79 1.72 16.75
C ALA A 560 -12.59 0.43 17.01
N ASN A 561 -13.43 0.42 18.04
CA ASN A 561 -14.19 -0.76 18.45
C ASN A 561 -15.53 -0.93 17.73
N PHE A 562 -15.91 0.03 16.89
CA PHE A 562 -17.22 0.07 16.26
C PHE A 562 -17.12 0.02 14.73
N ARG A 563 -18.08 -0.65 14.11
CA ARG A 563 -18.26 -0.69 12.65
C ARG A 563 -19.44 0.18 12.23
N ASN A 564 -19.49 0.49 10.94
CA ASN A 564 -20.58 1.27 10.33
C ASN A 564 -20.75 2.66 10.99
N ILE A 565 -19.69 3.24 11.57
CA ILE A 565 -19.71 4.59 12.14
C ILE A 565 -20.01 5.63 11.06
N LEU A 566 -19.27 5.60 9.96
CA LEU A 566 -19.43 6.57 8.88
C LEU A 566 -20.81 6.50 8.19
N PRO A 567 -21.35 5.34 7.77
CA PRO A 567 -22.66 5.31 7.13
C PRO A 567 -23.79 5.69 8.10
N LEU A 568 -23.64 5.38 9.41
CA LEU A 568 -24.53 5.89 10.45
C LEU A 568 -24.47 7.41 10.56
N SER A 569 -23.26 7.98 10.57
CA SER A 569 -23.04 9.42 10.65
C SER A 569 -23.65 10.16 9.46
N ILE A 570 -23.51 9.62 8.24
CA ILE A 570 -24.11 10.19 7.03
C ILE A 570 -25.65 10.24 7.13
N LEU A 571 -26.29 9.17 7.62
CA LEU A 571 -27.73 9.14 7.85
C LEU A 571 -28.18 10.19 8.87
N LEU A 572 -27.46 10.29 10.00
CA LEU A 572 -27.76 11.23 11.08
C LEU A 572 -27.56 12.69 10.66
N ALA A 573 -26.61 12.95 9.76
CA ALA A 573 -26.38 14.27 9.20
C ALA A 573 -27.47 14.67 8.19
N LYS A 574 -27.88 13.75 7.31
CA LYS A 574 -28.91 14.03 6.29
C LYS A 574 -30.30 14.21 6.90
N TYR A 575 -30.63 13.42 7.91
CA TYR A 575 -31.94 13.42 8.57
C TYR A 575 -31.79 13.86 10.03
N SER A 576 -31.82 15.16 10.28
CA SER A 576 -31.58 15.77 11.60
C SER A 576 -32.48 15.21 12.72
N ASN A 577 -33.72 14.86 12.41
CA ASN A 577 -34.70 14.31 13.38
C ASN A 577 -34.59 12.80 13.59
N LEU A 578 -33.69 12.12 12.89
CA LEU A 578 -33.54 10.66 12.99
C LEU A 578 -32.80 10.31 14.29
N SER A 579 -33.40 9.45 15.12
CA SER A 579 -32.71 8.90 16.29
C SER A 579 -31.65 7.88 15.87
N ILE A 580 -30.65 7.65 16.72
CA ILE A 580 -29.62 6.63 16.46
C ILE A 580 -30.24 5.24 16.32
N LYS A 581 -31.27 4.92 17.11
CA LYS A 581 -31.96 3.63 17.04
C LYS A 581 -32.60 3.41 15.67
N GLU A 582 -33.29 4.42 15.15
CA GLU A 582 -33.91 4.36 13.82
C GLU A 582 -32.86 4.30 12.71
N ALA A 583 -31.80 5.10 12.79
CA ALA A 583 -30.71 5.08 11.83
C ALA A 583 -30.00 3.72 11.77
N LYS A 584 -29.70 3.11 12.93
CA LYS A 584 -29.18 1.74 13.02
C LYS A 584 -30.15 0.70 12.44
N SER A 585 -31.45 0.88 12.64
CA SER A 585 -32.47 0.00 12.04
C SER A 585 -32.46 0.10 10.50
N LYS A 586 -32.36 1.31 9.95
CA LYS A 586 -32.25 1.52 8.49
C LYS A 586 -31.01 0.86 7.90
N LEU A 587 -29.86 0.96 8.57
CA LEU A 587 -28.62 0.29 8.15
C LEU A 587 -28.78 -1.24 8.11
N LYS A 588 -29.40 -1.83 9.15
CA LYS A 588 -29.60 -3.28 9.22
C LYS A 588 -30.53 -3.82 8.11
N GLN A 589 -31.46 -3.01 7.63
CA GLN A 589 -32.41 -3.38 6.58
C GLN A 589 -31.80 -3.34 5.16
N GLN A 590 -30.63 -2.71 4.99
CA GLN A 590 -29.99 -2.56 3.69
C GLN A 590 -28.56 -3.12 3.72
N PRO A 591 -28.34 -4.37 3.28
CA PRO A 591 -27.01 -5.00 3.33
C PRO A 591 -25.99 -4.32 2.40
N ILE A 592 -26.44 -3.67 1.32
CA ILE A 592 -25.58 -2.94 0.39
C ILE A 592 -25.57 -1.46 0.79
N LEU A 593 -24.58 -1.05 1.59
CA LEU A 593 -24.52 0.26 2.24
C LEU A 593 -24.76 1.44 1.28
N ARG A 594 -24.12 1.44 0.09
CA ARG A 594 -24.29 2.52 -0.90
C ARG A 594 -25.74 2.74 -1.34
N LYS A 595 -26.60 1.70 -1.31
CA LYS A 595 -28.01 1.83 -1.70
C LYS A 595 -28.82 2.70 -0.73
N ILE A 596 -28.31 2.92 0.47
CA ILE A 596 -28.90 3.84 1.46
C ILE A 596 -28.82 5.29 0.96
N PHE A 597 -27.77 5.61 0.20
CA PHE A 597 -27.46 6.96 -0.24
C PHE A 597 -27.90 7.25 -1.68
N THR A 598 -28.56 6.31 -2.38
CA THR A 598 -28.99 6.50 -3.78
C THR A 598 -29.93 7.70 -3.96
N ASN A 599 -30.68 8.07 -2.92
CA ASN A 599 -31.63 9.20 -2.94
C ASN A 599 -31.05 10.49 -2.31
N PHE A 600 -29.73 10.55 -2.04
CA PHE A 600 -29.11 11.66 -1.30
C PHE A 600 -28.74 12.87 -2.15
#